data_AF-A0A7S1BFH3-F1
#
_entry.id   AF-A0A7S1BFH3-F1
#
_cell.length_a   1.000
_cell.length_b   1.000
_cell.length_c   1.000
_cell.angle_alpha   90.00
_cell.angle_beta   90.00
_cell.angle_gamma   90.00
#
_symmetry.space_group_name_H-M   'P 1'
#
loop_
_entity.id
_entity.type
_entity.pdbx_description
1 polymer ?
#
loop_
_entity_poly.entity_id
_entity_poly.type
_entity_poly.pdbx_seq_one_letter_code
_entity_poly.pdbx_strand_id
1 'polypeptide(L)'
;MKLLTDDLKRPSRDAEGVHIIQKAADQFTKLFQHNGFVNGATVLLNQIRVNRINGEENFKCEMDGKIIDPNTESSKTWLKAMELRLSLAHIVRRTGPLWRAAMALSLCEELDGRGRDIKYPIIDDITSEDNEDMFEGIIAEYDTFAASLLQLGVIGIWNQKAMIDGDRIKKEVLRNIPKGPIFRDIMEFQWEWMVRFPSGSEELLIKALQEKYSAFL
;
A
#
# COMPACT_ATOMS: atom_id res chain seq x y z
N MET A 1 35.20 -10.51 -33.48
CA MET A 1 33.82 -11.01 -33.57
C MET A 1 33.32 -11.21 -32.14
N LYS A 2 32.56 -10.26 -31.59
CA LYS A 2 31.98 -10.38 -30.24
C LYS A 2 30.85 -11.41 -30.33
N LEU A 3 30.92 -12.44 -29.49
CA LEU A 3 29.85 -13.44 -29.38
C LEU A 3 28.60 -12.77 -28.79
N LEU A 4 27.44 -13.02 -29.41
CA LEU A 4 26.09 -12.63 -28.93
C LEU A 4 25.80 -13.00 -27.46
N THR A 5 26.61 -13.87 -26.86
CA THR A 5 26.50 -14.27 -25.44
C THR A 5 27.03 -13.23 -24.46
N ASP A 6 27.88 -12.28 -24.87
CA ASP A 6 28.32 -11.20 -23.97
C ASP A 6 27.26 -10.10 -23.78
N ASP A 7 26.33 -9.94 -24.74
CA ASP A 7 25.18 -9.03 -24.63
C ASP A 7 23.99 -9.66 -23.86
N LEU A 8 24.06 -10.95 -23.55
CA LEU A 8 23.10 -11.68 -22.70
C LEU A 8 23.47 -11.68 -21.21
N LYS A 9 24.59 -11.05 -20.83
CA LYS A 9 24.88 -10.73 -19.43
C LYS A 9 23.94 -9.60 -18.98
N ARG A 10 22.67 -9.96 -18.70
CA ARG A 10 21.74 -9.08 -17.98
C ARG A 10 22.48 -8.55 -16.74
N PRO A 11 22.48 -7.24 -16.47
CA PRO A 11 23.11 -6.71 -15.28
C PRO A 11 22.50 -7.42 -14.06
N SER A 12 23.33 -8.06 -13.24
CA SER A 12 22.90 -8.67 -11.97
C SER A 12 22.13 -7.71 -11.05
N ARG A 13 22.24 -6.39 -11.31
CA ARG A 13 21.46 -5.31 -10.68
C ARG A 13 19.95 -5.37 -10.95
N ASP A 14 19.48 -6.06 -12.00
CA ASP A 14 18.05 -6.12 -12.33
C ASP A 14 17.32 -7.27 -11.62
N ALA A 15 18.06 -8.27 -11.12
CA ALA A 15 17.45 -9.42 -10.44
C ALA A 15 16.77 -9.04 -9.11
N GLU A 16 17.35 -8.10 -8.36
CA GLU A 16 16.75 -7.60 -7.12
C GLU A 16 15.48 -6.77 -7.40
N GLY A 17 15.51 -5.92 -8.42
CA GLY A 17 14.35 -5.15 -8.87
C GLY A 17 13.19 -6.05 -9.30
N VAL A 18 13.48 -7.06 -10.12
CA VAL A 18 12.50 -8.08 -10.54
C VAL A 18 11.93 -8.83 -9.34
N HIS A 19 12.77 -9.26 -8.39
CA HIS A 19 12.29 -9.97 -7.20
C HIS A 19 11.39 -9.09 -6.31
N ILE A 20 11.72 -7.80 -6.16
CA ILE A 20 10.89 -6.83 -5.44
C ILE A 20 9.53 -6.67 -6.13
N ILE A 21 9.53 -6.51 -7.45
CA ILE A 21 8.30 -6.38 -8.25
C ILE A 21 7.43 -7.63 -8.12
N GLN A 22 8.01 -8.83 -8.27
CA GLN A 22 7.27 -10.08 -8.18
C GLN A 22 6.65 -10.29 -6.80
N LYS A 23 7.42 -10.06 -5.73
CA LYS A 23 6.90 -10.17 -4.37
C LYS A 23 5.79 -9.16 -4.08
N ALA A 24 5.90 -7.96 -4.63
CA ALA A 24 4.88 -6.94 -4.51
C ALA A 24 3.63 -7.28 -5.33
N ALA A 25 3.78 -7.88 -6.51
CA ALA A 25 2.69 -8.41 -7.31
C ALA A 25 1.91 -9.49 -6.53
N ASP A 26 2.61 -10.47 -5.94
CA ASP A 26 1.99 -11.47 -5.06
C ASP A 26 1.18 -10.83 -3.92
N GLN A 27 1.69 -9.75 -3.34
CA GLN A 27 1.02 -9.04 -2.25
C GLN A 27 -0.20 -8.25 -2.74
N PHE A 28 -0.12 -7.62 -3.91
CA PHE A 28 -1.27 -6.96 -4.54
C PHE A 28 -2.35 -7.98 -4.90
N THR A 29 -1.99 -9.10 -5.51
CA THR A 29 -2.90 -10.19 -5.85
C THR A 29 -3.63 -10.70 -4.60
N LYS A 30 -2.89 -11.01 -3.52
CA LYS A 30 -3.49 -11.43 -2.25
C LYS A 30 -4.42 -10.36 -1.67
N LEU A 31 -4.00 -9.10 -1.65
CA LEU A 31 -4.82 -8.02 -1.11
C LEU A 31 -6.09 -7.83 -1.94
N PHE A 32 -5.99 -7.90 -3.27
CA PHE A 32 -7.10 -7.83 -4.20
C PHE A 32 -8.11 -8.96 -3.96
N GLN A 33 -7.64 -10.22 -3.90
CA GLN A 33 -8.46 -11.40 -3.61
C GLN A 33 -9.10 -11.37 -2.21
N HIS A 34 -8.44 -10.75 -1.22
CA HIS A 34 -8.96 -10.61 0.15
C HIS A 34 -9.77 -9.31 0.35
N ASN A 35 -10.73 -9.04 -0.54
CA ASN A 35 -11.62 -7.86 -0.54
C ASN A 35 -10.95 -6.52 -0.85
N GLY A 36 -9.78 -6.53 -1.51
CA GLY A 36 -9.09 -5.30 -1.91
C GLY A 36 -9.95 -4.41 -2.80
N PHE A 37 -10.63 -5.01 -3.78
CA PHE A 37 -11.60 -4.31 -4.64
C PHE A 37 -12.75 -3.69 -3.83
N VAL A 38 -13.42 -4.48 -2.99
CA VAL A 38 -14.58 -4.00 -2.20
C VAL A 38 -14.19 -2.85 -1.26
N ASN A 39 -13.02 -2.95 -0.63
CA ASN A 39 -12.49 -1.90 0.22
C ASN A 39 -12.09 -0.66 -0.61
N GLY A 40 -11.49 -0.85 -1.78
CA GLY A 40 -11.17 0.23 -2.73
C GLY A 40 -12.43 0.96 -3.22
N ALA A 41 -13.46 0.22 -3.61
CA ALA A 41 -14.77 0.78 -3.97
C ALA A 41 -15.39 1.55 -2.81
N THR A 42 -15.26 1.06 -1.57
CA THR A 42 -15.72 1.77 -0.37
C THR A 42 -15.03 3.13 -0.22
N VAL A 43 -13.72 3.20 -0.46
CA VAL A 43 -12.97 4.47 -0.45
C VAL A 43 -13.55 5.45 -1.48
N LEU A 44 -13.74 4.99 -2.72
CA LEU A 44 -14.24 5.85 -3.80
C LEU A 44 -15.68 6.33 -3.54
N LEU A 45 -16.57 5.43 -3.12
CA LEU A 45 -17.99 5.71 -2.90
C LEU A 45 -18.22 6.70 -1.74
N ASN A 46 -17.42 6.59 -0.67
CA ASN A 46 -17.49 7.50 0.49
C ASN A 46 -16.55 8.71 0.33
N GLN A 47 -16.00 8.91 -0.88
CA GLN A 47 -15.13 10.02 -1.23
C GLN A 47 -13.98 10.23 -0.23
N ILE A 48 -13.40 9.13 0.26
CA ILE A 48 -12.34 9.17 1.27
C ILE A 48 -11.05 9.63 0.61
N ARG A 49 -10.49 10.76 1.06
CA ARG A 49 -9.27 11.34 0.49
C ARG A 49 -8.26 11.67 1.57
N VAL A 50 -7.00 11.38 1.28
CA VAL A 50 -5.84 11.74 2.09
C VAL A 50 -4.86 12.49 1.18
N ASN A 51 -4.93 13.82 1.21
CA ASN A 51 -4.17 14.68 0.32
C ASN A 51 -3.00 15.32 1.06
N ARG A 52 -1.82 15.40 0.44
CA ARG A 52 -0.71 16.21 0.99
C ARG A 52 -1.00 17.69 0.78
N ILE A 53 -0.76 18.50 1.80
CA ILE A 53 -0.91 19.96 1.74
C ILE A 53 0.46 20.55 1.34
N ASN A 54 0.48 21.34 0.26
CA ASN A 54 1.64 22.15 -0.16
C ASN A 54 2.99 21.42 -0.35
N GLY A 55 2.97 20.11 -0.58
CA GLY A 55 4.21 19.31 -0.69
C GLY A 55 4.94 19.09 0.64
N GLU A 56 4.35 19.53 1.76
CA GLU A 56 4.84 19.28 3.11
C GLU A 56 4.41 17.89 3.60
N GLU A 57 4.92 17.48 4.76
CA GLU A 57 4.52 16.24 5.44
C GLU A 57 3.12 16.34 6.10
N ASN A 58 2.42 17.46 5.89
CA ASN A 58 1.06 17.70 6.37
C ASN A 58 0.03 17.08 5.43
N PHE A 59 -0.99 16.42 5.99
CA PHE A 59 -2.08 15.82 5.24
C PHE A 59 -3.42 16.45 5.59
N LYS A 60 -4.31 16.51 4.59
CA LYS A 60 -5.73 16.82 4.73
C LYS A 60 -6.52 15.55 4.51
N CYS A 61 -7.34 15.18 5.50
CA CYS A 61 -8.23 14.03 5.43
C CYS A 61 -9.65 14.47 5.15
N GLU A 62 -10.32 13.82 4.21
CA GLU A 62 -11.70 14.09 3.83
C GLU A 62 -12.49 12.78 3.72
N MET A 63 -13.77 12.84 4.08
CA MET A 63 -14.77 11.77 3.86
C MET A 63 -16.12 12.44 3.61
N ASP A 64 -16.84 11.98 2.59
CA ASP A 64 -18.12 12.58 2.14
C ASP A 64 -18.05 14.10 1.94
N GLY A 65 -16.92 14.57 1.39
CA GLY A 65 -16.65 16.00 1.13
C GLY A 65 -16.40 16.85 2.38
N LYS A 66 -16.35 16.25 3.58
CA LYS A 66 -16.07 16.94 4.84
C LYS A 66 -14.66 16.67 5.30
N ILE A 67 -14.01 17.70 5.85
CA ILE A 67 -12.72 17.54 6.51
C ILE A 67 -12.93 16.76 7.80
N ILE A 68 -12.12 15.72 7.99
CA ILE A 68 -12.15 14.89 9.19
C ILE A 68 -10.80 14.93 9.89
N ASP A 69 -10.84 14.82 11.22
CA ASP A 69 -9.65 14.63 12.02
C ASP A 69 -9.40 13.12 12.19
N PRO A 70 -8.32 12.57 11.59
CA PRO A 70 -8.06 11.13 11.63
C PRO A 70 -7.84 10.60 13.04
N ASN A 71 -7.52 11.47 14.01
CA ASN A 71 -7.25 11.07 15.39
C ASN A 71 -8.53 10.83 16.21
N THR A 72 -9.64 11.44 15.81
CA THR A 72 -10.92 11.36 16.53
C THR A 72 -12.01 10.63 15.73
N GLU A 73 -11.82 10.48 14.42
CA GLU A 73 -12.74 9.75 13.55
C GLU A 73 -12.74 8.24 13.87
N SER A 74 -13.93 7.70 14.15
CA SER A 74 -14.14 6.32 14.61
C SER A 74 -15.18 5.57 13.78
N SER A 75 -15.67 6.17 12.69
CA SER A 75 -16.58 5.50 11.78
C SER A 75 -15.93 4.24 11.19
N LYS A 76 -16.74 3.18 11.10
CA LYS A 76 -16.30 1.89 10.57
C LYS A 76 -15.74 2.00 9.14
N THR A 77 -16.30 2.90 8.34
CA THR A 77 -15.85 3.16 6.96
C THR A 77 -14.43 3.76 6.95
N TRP A 78 -14.19 4.78 7.77
CA TRP A 78 -12.87 5.40 7.89
C TRP A 78 -11.82 4.41 8.39
N LEU A 79 -12.14 3.66 9.45
CA LEU A 79 -11.21 2.68 10.02
C LEU A 79 -10.82 1.61 8.99
N LYS A 80 -11.79 1.07 8.24
CA LYS A 80 -11.51 0.14 7.14
C LYS A 80 -10.65 0.75 6.04
N ALA A 81 -10.90 2.01 5.68
CA ALA A 81 -10.09 2.72 4.69
C ALA A 81 -8.64 2.92 5.17
N MET A 82 -8.44 3.21 6.46
CA MET A 82 -7.09 3.33 7.05
C MET A 82 -6.38 1.98 7.19
N GLU A 83 -7.11 0.88 7.41
CA GLU A 83 -6.55 -0.49 7.34
C GLU A 83 -6.10 -0.85 5.91
N LEU A 84 -6.92 -0.51 4.91
CA LEU A 84 -6.54 -0.65 3.51
C LEU A 84 -5.32 0.22 3.18
N ARG A 85 -5.31 1.49 3.63
CA ARG A 85 -4.17 2.41 3.47
C ARG A 85 -2.89 1.81 4.02
N LEU A 86 -2.94 1.23 5.23
CA LEU A 86 -1.78 0.58 5.84
C LEU A 86 -1.29 -0.62 5.02
N SER A 87 -2.21 -1.48 4.60
CA SER A 87 -1.89 -2.66 3.78
C SER A 87 -1.20 -2.26 2.47
N LEU A 88 -1.76 -1.27 1.77
CA LEU A 88 -1.18 -0.69 0.56
C LEU A 88 0.17 -0.04 0.83
N ALA A 89 0.29 0.70 1.94
CA ALA A 89 1.53 1.37 2.31
C ALA A 89 2.69 0.40 2.55
N HIS A 90 2.45 -0.77 3.16
CA HIS A 90 3.51 -1.77 3.31
C HIS A 90 4.04 -2.26 1.96
N ILE A 91 3.14 -2.53 1.00
CA ILE A 91 3.50 -2.96 -0.35
C ILE A 91 4.27 -1.83 -1.05
N VAL A 92 3.70 -0.63 -1.07
CA VAL A 92 4.23 0.53 -1.80
C VAL A 92 5.55 1.04 -1.18
N ARG A 93 5.70 1.01 0.15
CA ARG A 93 6.96 1.38 0.82
C ARG A 93 8.12 0.47 0.42
N ARG A 94 7.87 -0.85 0.35
CA ARG A 94 8.88 -1.84 -0.04
C ARG A 94 9.22 -1.77 -1.52
N THR A 95 8.21 -1.56 -2.36
CA THR A 95 8.35 -1.56 -3.83
C THR A 95 8.86 -0.23 -4.35
N GLY A 96 8.63 0.85 -3.60
CA GLY A 96 9.01 2.20 -3.95
C GLY A 96 8.38 2.65 -5.28
N PRO A 97 9.16 3.27 -6.19
CA PRO A 97 8.63 3.79 -7.45
C PRO A 97 8.17 2.69 -8.42
N LEU A 98 8.53 1.43 -8.18
CA LEU A 98 8.19 0.28 -9.05
C LEU A 98 6.79 -0.30 -8.78
N TRP A 99 6.01 0.30 -7.87
CA TRP A 99 4.69 -0.22 -7.47
C TRP A 99 3.72 -0.41 -8.65
N ARG A 100 3.80 0.44 -9.68
CA ARG A 100 2.97 0.31 -10.89
C ARG A 100 3.29 -0.96 -11.68
N ALA A 101 4.58 -1.29 -11.80
CA ALA A 101 5.01 -2.51 -12.48
C ALA A 101 4.54 -3.75 -11.72
N ALA A 102 4.62 -3.71 -10.38
CA ALA A 102 4.11 -4.79 -9.53
C ALA A 102 2.58 -4.96 -9.65
N MET A 103 1.83 -3.86 -9.67
CA MET A 103 0.38 -3.92 -9.84
C MET A 103 -0.03 -4.39 -11.23
N ALA A 104 0.70 -3.98 -12.28
CA ALA A 104 0.48 -4.47 -13.64
C ALA A 104 0.77 -5.97 -13.76
N LEU A 105 1.85 -6.46 -13.13
CA LEU A 105 2.15 -7.89 -13.08
C LEU A 105 1.04 -8.66 -12.33
N SER A 106 0.58 -8.14 -11.19
CA SER A 106 -0.54 -8.70 -10.44
C SER A 106 -1.83 -8.82 -11.27
N LEU A 107 -2.15 -7.79 -12.07
CA LEU A 107 -3.26 -7.84 -13.03
C LEU A 107 -3.05 -8.91 -14.10
N CYS A 108 -1.86 -8.98 -14.72
CA CYS A 108 -1.56 -10.00 -15.72
C CYS A 108 -1.70 -11.43 -15.16
N GLU A 109 -1.26 -11.66 -13.93
CA GLU A 109 -1.40 -12.94 -13.25
C GLU A 109 -2.86 -13.30 -12.97
N GLU A 110 -3.70 -12.33 -12.57
CA GLU A 110 -5.14 -12.56 -12.40
C GLU A 110 -5.84 -12.87 -13.73
N LEU A 111 -5.50 -12.14 -14.80
CA LEU A 111 -6.04 -12.37 -16.14
C LEU A 111 -5.64 -13.76 -16.67
N ASP A 112 -4.36 -14.15 -16.52
CA ASP A 112 -3.86 -15.48 -16.91
C ASP A 112 -4.45 -16.60 -16.03
N GLY A 113 -4.62 -16.35 -14.73
CA GLY A 113 -5.24 -17.27 -13.79
C GLY A 113 -6.68 -17.61 -14.19
N ARG A 114 -7.51 -16.58 -14.41
CA ARG A 114 -8.93 -16.77 -14.79
C ARG A 114 -9.11 -17.18 -16.25
N GLY A 115 -8.20 -16.77 -17.14
CA GLY A 115 -8.16 -17.20 -18.53
C GLY A 115 -7.93 -18.71 -18.71
N ARG A 116 -7.17 -19.35 -17.80
CA ARG A 116 -6.92 -20.80 -17.84
C ARG A 116 -8.09 -21.67 -17.39
N ASP A 117 -9.00 -21.14 -16.57
CA ASP A 117 -10.18 -21.87 -16.11
C ASP A 117 -11.31 -21.91 -17.16
N ILE A 118 -11.21 -21.06 -18.20
CA ILE A 118 -12.06 -21.11 -19.38
C ILE A 118 -11.57 -22.27 -20.27
N LYS A 119 -12.07 -23.48 -20.00
CA LYS A 119 -11.92 -24.61 -20.92
C LYS A 119 -12.68 -24.27 -22.19
N TYR A 120 -11.99 -23.77 -23.23
CA TYR A 120 -12.56 -23.61 -24.56
C TYR A 120 -13.22 -24.91 -25.02
N PRO A 121 -14.56 -25.02 -25.05
CA PRO A 121 -15.17 -26.01 -25.91
C PRO A 121 -14.87 -25.50 -27.32
N ILE A 122 -14.23 -26.32 -28.14
CA ILE A 122 -14.09 -26.06 -29.58
C ILE A 122 -15.50 -26.13 -30.18
N ILE A 123 -16.29 -25.07 -30.04
CA ILE A 123 -17.61 -24.88 -30.64
C ILE A 123 -17.72 -23.40 -31.02
N ASP A 124 -17.68 -23.18 -32.31
CA ASP A 124 -17.12 -22.03 -33.03
C ASP A 124 -18.05 -20.79 -33.13
N ASP A 125 -19.00 -20.55 -32.21
CA ASP A 125 -20.00 -19.49 -32.45
C ASP A 125 -20.66 -18.82 -31.23
N ILE A 126 -20.25 -19.10 -29.97
CA ILE A 126 -20.91 -18.50 -28.77
C ILE A 126 -19.93 -17.85 -27.76
N THR A 127 -18.60 -17.92 -27.93
CA THR A 127 -17.70 -17.77 -26.76
C THR A 127 -16.74 -16.57 -26.74
N SER A 128 -16.83 -15.58 -27.65
CA SER A 128 -15.92 -14.42 -27.62
C SER A 128 -16.39 -13.29 -26.72
N GLU A 129 -17.67 -12.92 -26.79
CA GLU A 129 -18.24 -11.76 -26.05
C GLU A 129 -18.20 -11.97 -24.52
N ASP A 130 -18.56 -13.17 -24.04
CA ASP A 130 -18.57 -13.49 -22.59
C ASP A 130 -17.17 -13.40 -21.93
N ASN A 131 -16.11 -13.67 -22.71
CA ASN A 131 -14.73 -13.61 -22.20
C ASN A 131 -14.18 -12.19 -22.19
N GLU A 132 -14.54 -11.38 -23.20
CA GLU A 132 -14.20 -9.95 -23.24
C GLU A 132 -14.84 -9.22 -22.05
N ASP A 133 -16.13 -9.43 -21.80
CA ASP A 133 -16.84 -8.87 -20.65
C ASP A 133 -16.18 -9.25 -19.30
N MET A 134 -15.73 -10.50 -19.16
CA MET A 134 -15.04 -10.96 -17.96
C MET A 134 -13.70 -10.23 -17.76
N PHE A 135 -12.89 -10.10 -18.81
CA PHE A 135 -11.61 -9.41 -18.72
C PHE A 135 -11.78 -7.92 -18.44
N GLU A 136 -12.74 -7.26 -19.10
CA GLU A 136 -13.10 -5.88 -18.82
C GLU A 136 -13.52 -5.68 -17.36
N GLY A 137 -14.29 -6.62 -16.79
CA GLY A 137 -14.65 -6.61 -15.38
C GLY A 137 -13.43 -6.61 -14.45
N ILE A 138 -12.46 -7.50 -14.68
CA ILE A 138 -11.23 -7.59 -13.87
C ILE A 138 -10.41 -6.30 -13.99
N ILE A 139 -10.28 -5.77 -15.21
CA ILE A 139 -9.56 -4.51 -15.45
C ILE A 139 -10.23 -3.37 -14.68
N ALA A 140 -11.56 -3.26 -14.73
CA ALA A 140 -12.32 -2.24 -14.00
C ALA A 140 -12.18 -2.36 -12.46
N GLU A 141 -12.11 -3.58 -11.94
CA GLU A 141 -11.84 -3.84 -10.52
C GLU A 141 -10.43 -3.35 -10.13
N TYR A 142 -9.42 -3.61 -10.97
CA TYR A 142 -8.05 -3.14 -10.76
C TYR A 142 -7.93 -1.62 -10.90
N ASP A 143 -8.66 -0.99 -11.82
CA ASP A 143 -8.71 0.47 -11.94
C ASP A 143 -9.33 1.12 -10.71
N THR A 144 -10.39 0.53 -10.17
CA THR A 144 -11.01 0.94 -8.90
C THR A 144 -10.01 0.83 -7.75
N PHE A 145 -9.28 -0.29 -7.69
CA PHE A 145 -8.26 -0.52 -6.70
C PHE A 145 -7.12 0.50 -6.82
N ALA A 146 -6.58 0.73 -8.03
CA ALA A 146 -5.55 1.72 -8.33
C ALA A 146 -5.98 3.15 -7.98
N ALA A 147 -7.23 3.52 -8.28
CA ALA A 147 -7.81 4.81 -7.91
C ALA A 147 -7.86 4.98 -6.38
N SER A 148 -8.15 3.92 -5.63
CA SER A 148 -8.13 3.95 -4.16
C SER A 148 -6.72 4.22 -3.59
N LEU A 149 -5.65 3.70 -4.21
CA LEU A 149 -4.26 4.01 -3.79
C LEU A 149 -3.97 5.51 -3.90
N LEU A 150 -4.46 6.14 -4.97
CA LEU A 150 -4.33 7.58 -5.21
C LEU A 150 -5.12 8.37 -4.16
N GLN A 151 -6.39 8.03 -3.95
CA GLN A 151 -7.24 8.72 -2.98
C GLN A 151 -6.73 8.59 -1.55
N LEU A 152 -6.19 7.43 -1.16
CA LEU A 152 -5.60 7.20 0.16
C LEU A 152 -4.21 7.82 0.35
N GLY A 153 -3.69 8.56 -0.64
CA GLY A 153 -2.43 9.30 -0.52
C GLY A 153 -1.22 8.41 -0.23
N VAL A 154 -1.23 7.15 -0.72
CA VAL A 154 -0.16 6.17 -0.47
C VAL A 154 1.01 6.38 -1.44
N ILE A 155 0.78 7.09 -2.55
CA ILE A 155 1.83 7.37 -3.53
C ILE A 155 2.90 8.28 -2.91
N GLY A 156 4.16 7.86 -3.02
CA GLY A 156 5.30 8.57 -2.45
C GLY A 156 5.57 8.26 -0.98
N ILE A 157 4.87 7.29 -0.37
CA ILE A 157 5.08 6.92 1.03
C ILE A 157 6.45 6.28 1.29
N TRP A 158 7.09 5.71 0.26
CA TRP A 158 8.47 5.19 0.35
C TRP A 158 9.52 6.28 0.66
N ASN A 159 9.19 7.55 0.44
CA ASN A 159 10.03 8.69 0.78
C ASN A 159 9.66 9.35 2.12
N GLN A 160 8.65 8.83 2.83
CA GLN A 160 8.20 9.40 4.10
C GLN A 160 9.25 9.19 5.18
N LYS A 161 9.66 10.28 5.84
CA LYS A 161 10.57 10.22 6.98
C LYS A 161 9.80 9.90 8.24
N ALA A 162 10.51 9.36 9.23
CA ALA A 162 9.97 9.23 10.57
C ALA A 162 9.73 10.63 11.17
N MET A 163 8.58 10.81 11.81
CA MET A 163 8.21 12.07 12.48
C MET A 163 9.17 12.39 13.64
N ILE A 164 9.52 11.37 14.43
CA ILE A 164 10.48 11.45 15.53
C ILE A 164 11.69 10.60 15.17
N ASP A 165 12.86 11.20 15.21
CA ASP A 165 14.11 10.46 14.99
C ASP A 165 14.41 9.49 16.14
N GLY A 166 15.32 8.55 15.86
CA GLY A 166 15.66 7.50 16.80
C GLY A 166 16.37 7.96 18.07
N ASP A 167 17.04 9.11 18.04
CA ASP A 167 17.76 9.64 19.19
C ASP A 167 16.82 10.36 20.15
N ARG A 168 15.86 11.12 19.61
CA ARG A 168 14.76 11.74 20.36
C ARG A 168 13.91 10.67 21.03
N ILE A 169 13.57 9.58 20.33
CA ILE A 169 12.83 8.46 20.95
C ILE A 169 13.56 7.93 22.18
N LYS A 170 14.88 7.72 22.11
CA LYS A 170 15.67 7.15 23.22
C LYS A 170 15.91 8.12 24.38
N LYS A 171 15.96 9.43 24.11
CA LYS A 171 16.33 10.44 25.11
C LYS A 171 15.11 11.08 25.78
N GLU A 172 14.04 11.28 25.01
CA GLU A 172 12.92 12.13 25.41
C GLU A 172 11.62 11.33 25.59
N VAL A 173 11.34 10.37 24.71
CA VAL A 173 10.04 9.68 24.65
C VAL A 173 10.00 8.41 25.50
N LEU A 174 10.99 7.52 25.33
CA LEU A 174 11.09 6.21 25.97
C LEU A 174 12.55 5.99 26.44
N ARG A 175 12.86 6.45 27.66
CA ARG A 175 14.25 6.58 28.14
C ARG A 175 14.94 5.26 28.44
N ASN A 176 14.17 4.22 28.72
CA ASN A 176 14.66 2.92 29.19
C ASN A 176 14.58 1.82 28.12
N ILE A 177 14.67 2.18 26.84
CA ILE A 177 14.66 1.19 25.74
C ILE A 177 15.94 0.33 25.78
N PRO A 178 15.83 -1.00 25.89
CA PRO A 178 16.99 -1.88 25.82
C PRO A 178 17.57 -1.92 24.40
N LYS A 179 18.89 -2.18 24.31
CA LYS A 179 19.52 -2.46 23.01
C LYS A 179 18.94 -3.76 22.45
N GLY A 180 18.37 -3.73 21.25
CA GLY A 180 17.81 -4.93 20.65
C GLY A 180 16.74 -4.69 19.60
N PRO A 181 16.00 -5.76 19.22
CA PRO A 181 14.97 -5.70 18.17
C PRO A 181 13.80 -4.79 18.54
N ILE A 182 13.52 -4.58 19.83
CA ILE A 182 12.41 -3.74 20.29
C ILE A 182 12.46 -2.31 19.72
N PHE A 183 13.67 -1.77 19.51
CA PHE A 183 13.82 -0.45 18.91
C PHE A 183 13.31 -0.43 17.46
N ARG A 184 13.49 -1.52 16.71
CA ARG A 184 12.92 -1.66 15.37
C ARG A 184 11.40 -1.69 15.42
N ASP A 185 10.81 -2.39 16.39
CA ASP A 185 9.36 -2.50 16.56
C ASP A 185 8.74 -1.15 16.95
N ILE A 186 9.45 -0.35 17.74
CA ILE A 186 9.07 1.03 18.06
C ILE A 186 9.08 1.90 16.81
N MET A 187 10.15 1.83 16.00
CA MET A 187 10.25 2.60 14.75
C MET A 187 9.20 2.18 13.72
N GLU A 188 8.92 0.87 13.62
CA GLU A 188 7.88 0.35 12.74
C GLU A 188 6.49 0.78 13.22
N PHE A 189 6.22 0.72 14.53
CA PHE A 189 4.96 1.22 15.08
C PHE A 189 4.76 2.72 14.82
N GLN A 190 5.79 3.54 14.98
CA GLN A 190 5.72 4.96 14.62
C GLN A 190 5.32 5.13 13.16
N TRP A 191 5.95 4.37 12.26
CA TRP A 191 5.61 4.43 10.85
C TRP A 191 4.17 3.99 10.59
N GLU A 192 3.75 2.84 11.11
CA GLU A 192 2.37 2.35 10.96
C GLU A 192 1.35 3.36 11.51
N TRP A 193 1.68 4.02 12.62
CA TRP A 193 0.87 5.08 13.20
C TRP A 193 0.74 6.27 12.25
N MET A 194 1.83 6.77 11.68
CA MET A 194 1.79 7.86 10.68
C MET A 194 0.97 7.49 9.43
N VAL A 195 0.92 6.21 9.08
CA VAL A 195 0.07 5.70 7.99
C VAL A 195 -1.40 5.57 8.39
N ARG A 196 -1.72 5.30 9.65
CA ARG A 196 -3.13 5.29 10.10
C ARG A 196 -3.65 6.69 10.42
N PHE A 197 -2.77 7.59 10.83
CA PHE A 197 -3.07 8.95 11.27
C PHE A 197 -2.30 9.97 10.42
N PRO A 198 -2.63 10.12 9.12
CA PRO A 198 -1.89 11.00 8.20
C PRO A 198 -1.77 12.44 8.68
N SER A 199 -2.77 12.97 9.38
CA SER A 199 -2.77 14.33 9.94
C SER A 199 -2.50 14.34 11.45
N GLY A 200 -1.96 13.26 12.00
CA GLY A 200 -1.62 13.14 13.42
C GLY A 200 -0.46 14.04 13.79
N SER A 201 -0.52 14.66 14.97
CA SER A 201 0.56 15.51 15.48
C SER A 201 1.64 14.68 16.18
N GLU A 202 2.83 15.27 16.34
CA GLU A 202 3.94 14.64 17.06
C GLU A 202 3.55 14.32 18.51
N GLU A 203 2.79 15.20 19.17
CA GLU A 203 2.35 15.00 20.55
C GLU A 203 1.43 13.77 20.69
N LEU A 204 0.54 13.55 19.72
CA LEU A 204 -0.35 12.40 19.70
C LEU A 204 0.43 11.10 19.47
N LEU A 205 1.43 11.13 18.60
CA LEU A 205 2.33 10.00 18.38
C LEU A 205 3.15 9.67 19.65
N ILE A 206 3.71 10.69 20.32
CA ILE A 206 4.41 10.54 21.60
C ILE A 206 3.49 9.85 22.61
N LYS A 207 2.26 10.35 22.75
CA LYS A 207 1.28 9.76 23.66
C LYS A 207 1.01 8.29 23.32
N ALA A 208 0.78 7.97 22.04
CA ALA A 208 0.54 6.60 21.58
C ALA A 208 1.75 5.68 21.82
N LEU A 209 2.97 6.18 21.63
CA LEU A 209 4.21 5.45 21.93
C LEU A 209 4.34 5.15 23.43
N GLN A 210 4.10 6.15 24.28
CA GLN A 210 4.17 6.02 25.74
C GLN A 210 3.09 5.09 26.30
N GLU A 211 1.88 5.12 25.73
CA GLU A 211 0.80 4.20 26.09
C GLU A 211 1.15 2.75 25.71
N LYS A 212 1.61 2.52 24.48
CA LYS A 212 1.93 1.17 23.98
C LYS A 212 3.18 0.58 24.63
N TYR A 213 4.17 1.40 24.92
CA TYR A 213 5.49 0.98 25.42
C TYR A 213 5.80 1.55 26.82
N SER A 214 4.77 1.62 27.68
CA SER A 214 4.85 2.19 29.03
C SER A 214 5.94 1.57 29.91
N ALA A 215 6.35 0.33 29.64
CA ALA A 215 7.46 -0.34 30.33
C ALA A 215 8.84 0.30 30.10
N PHE A 216 8.99 1.20 29.12
CA PHE A 216 10.26 1.84 28.76
C PHE A 216 10.31 3.34 29.05
N LEU A 217 9.33 3.87 29.81
CA LEU A 217 9.33 5.25 30.29
C LEU A 217 10.47 5.50 31.29
#